data_AF-A0A271LI83-F1
#
_entry.id   AF-A0A271LI83-F1
#
_cell.length_a   1.000
_cell.length_b   1.000
_cell.length_c   1.000
_cell.angle_alpha   90.00
_cell.angle_beta   90.00
_cell.angle_gamma   90.00
#
_symmetry.space_group_name_H-M   'P 1'
#
loop_
_entity.id
_entity.type
_entity.pdbx_description
1 polymer ?
#
loop_
_entity_poly.entity_id
_entity_poly.type
_entity_poly.pdbx_seq_one_letter_code
_entity_poly.pdbx_strand_id
1 'polypeptide(L)'
;MNEANANRAVIDLGRSIAHACIRDHPEQELTFPFSLLTLENYSANRPTPRLTVRDQFKVVDLSQRESGYWYEMNSEEVVDAAEGVDTLPEFQRAFAYAETVDLYPTRAWIGVHEAMSRDTEALTSFIATRLVPRLFTAENHALLTGPYGLLNMPSIANVERVSRDPGICALEACNTVEQQGATTGGMFLNPRNYWTMVQTSDAVRKLESSGVRITRTRLVPENQGIEGDFDLGTRLFEAGCATVKIGEAGKATDGGRIYRLEASFKERLVVSVPIAAVKFEMSQTGTTEEHRNVFFYYGVLMAGGAFIALQDNALVLQLAAICSGLVFYAVYGLIPAYISKTATPENAMSIFAIANVFLGFCTTFGNFTGGHLQNSVGSPKIFTLLSRASPLLRFASC
;
A
#
# COMPACT_ATOMS: atom_id res chain seq x y z
N MET A 1 -2.13 -28.59 13.36
CA MET A 1 -3.54 -29.02 13.17
C MET A 1 -3.69 -29.46 11.72
N ASN A 2 -4.04 -30.72 11.44
CA ASN A 2 -3.96 -31.32 10.09
C ASN A 2 -5.12 -30.87 9.15
N GLU A 3 -4.86 -30.82 7.84
CA GLU A 3 -5.76 -30.45 6.72
C GLU A 3 -7.20 -31.00 6.85
N ALA A 4 -7.32 -32.25 7.31
CA ALA A 4 -8.59 -32.92 7.51
C ALA A 4 -9.49 -32.27 8.58
N ASN A 5 -8.92 -31.69 9.65
CA ASN A 5 -9.69 -31.12 10.75
C ASN A 5 -10.27 -29.72 10.43
N ALA A 6 -9.54 -28.97 9.61
CA ALA A 6 -9.87 -27.63 9.18
C ALA A 6 -11.05 -27.59 8.18
N ASN A 7 -10.97 -28.42 7.14
CA ASN A 7 -12.09 -28.60 6.20
C ASN A 7 -13.31 -29.17 6.92
N ARG A 8 -13.10 -30.04 7.92
CA ARG A 8 -14.17 -30.61 8.74
C ARG A 8 -14.94 -29.54 9.52
N ALA A 9 -14.27 -28.58 10.16
CA ALA A 9 -14.96 -27.50 10.91
C ALA A 9 -15.86 -26.62 10.02
N VAL A 10 -15.39 -26.24 8.83
CA VAL A 10 -16.18 -25.41 7.90
C VAL A 10 -17.32 -26.21 7.26
N ILE A 11 -17.06 -27.47 6.91
CA ILE A 11 -18.11 -28.39 6.43
C ILE A 11 -19.14 -28.63 7.53
N ASP A 12 -18.71 -28.79 8.78
CA ASP A 12 -19.61 -28.98 9.92
C ASP A 12 -20.41 -27.71 10.22
N LEU A 13 -19.86 -26.51 9.99
CA LEU A 13 -20.63 -25.27 10.03
C LEU A 13 -21.68 -25.22 8.92
N GLY A 14 -21.25 -25.37 7.67
CA GLY A 14 -22.15 -25.32 6.52
C GLY A 14 -23.28 -26.35 6.65
N ARG A 15 -22.94 -27.54 7.16
CA ARG A 15 -23.88 -28.62 7.46
C ARG A 15 -24.82 -28.26 8.62
N SER A 16 -24.32 -27.65 9.70
CA SER A 16 -25.15 -27.23 10.84
C SER A 16 -26.16 -26.16 10.43
N ILE A 17 -25.72 -25.17 9.65
CA ILE A 17 -26.61 -24.16 9.09
C ILE A 17 -27.60 -24.81 8.13
N ALA A 18 -27.15 -25.64 7.19
CA ALA A 18 -28.02 -26.30 6.23
C ALA A 18 -29.08 -27.18 6.90
N HIS A 19 -28.72 -27.97 7.92
CA HIS A 19 -29.68 -28.75 8.68
C HIS A 19 -30.70 -27.87 9.41
N ALA A 20 -30.26 -26.77 10.02
CA ALA A 20 -31.17 -25.88 10.72
C ALA A 20 -32.13 -25.17 9.74
N CYS A 21 -31.64 -24.75 8.56
CA CYS A 21 -32.48 -24.21 7.48
C CYS A 21 -33.56 -25.19 7.02
N ILE A 22 -33.24 -26.48 6.97
CA ILE A 22 -34.15 -27.54 6.50
C ILE A 22 -35.18 -27.91 7.57
N ARG A 23 -34.75 -27.96 8.83
CA ARG A 23 -35.57 -28.41 9.95
C ARG A 23 -36.58 -27.36 10.41
N ASP A 24 -36.16 -26.10 10.52
CA ASP A 24 -36.85 -25.11 11.37
C ASP A 24 -37.65 -24.04 10.61
N HIS A 25 -37.83 -24.19 9.29
CA HIS A 25 -38.48 -23.21 8.41
C HIS A 25 -37.74 -21.85 8.30
N PRO A 26 -37.90 -21.10 7.19
CA PRO A 26 -36.98 -20.02 6.79
C PRO A 26 -37.17 -18.67 7.49
N GLU A 27 -37.89 -18.57 8.62
CA GLU A 27 -38.15 -17.29 9.32
C GLU A 27 -37.57 -17.24 10.74
N GLN A 28 -36.48 -17.95 11.00
CA GLN A 28 -35.88 -18.04 12.33
C GLN A 28 -34.47 -17.43 12.40
N GLU A 29 -34.18 -16.85 13.57
CA GLU A 29 -32.84 -16.47 14.02
C GLU A 29 -32.25 -17.61 14.85
N LEU A 30 -31.08 -18.09 14.42
CA LEU A 30 -30.37 -19.21 15.00
C LEU A 30 -29.01 -18.72 15.50
N THR A 31 -28.73 -18.92 16.78
CA THR A 31 -27.42 -18.60 17.36
C THR A 31 -26.60 -19.86 17.44
N PHE A 32 -25.37 -19.79 16.96
CA PHE A 32 -24.43 -20.88 16.96
C PHE A 32 -23.19 -20.52 17.81
N PRO A 33 -22.71 -21.45 18.65
CA PRO A 33 -21.57 -21.21 19.53
C PRO A 33 -20.24 -21.43 18.80
N PHE A 34 -20.02 -20.71 17.70
CA PHE A 34 -18.72 -20.69 17.02
C PHE A 34 -18.29 -19.26 16.71
N SER A 35 -16.99 -19.01 16.74
CA SER A 35 -16.37 -17.75 16.30
C SER A 35 -15.65 -17.94 14.97
N LEU A 36 -15.27 -16.84 14.32
CA LEU A 36 -14.49 -16.90 13.09
C LEU A 36 -13.11 -17.55 13.26
N LEU A 37 -12.56 -17.60 14.49
CA LEU A 37 -11.37 -18.39 14.82
C LEU A 37 -11.51 -19.86 14.40
N THR A 38 -12.72 -20.42 14.56
CA THR A 38 -12.98 -21.81 14.16
C THR A 38 -13.02 -21.99 12.63
N LEU A 39 -13.20 -20.89 11.88
CA LEU A 39 -13.26 -20.84 10.42
C LEU A 39 -11.95 -20.42 9.75
N GLU A 40 -10.98 -19.81 10.45
CA GLU A 40 -9.65 -19.40 9.94
C GLU A 40 -8.93 -20.52 9.18
N ASN A 41 -9.19 -21.74 9.60
CA ASN A 41 -8.78 -23.00 8.99
C ASN A 41 -9.20 -23.20 7.52
N TYR A 42 -10.16 -22.45 7.01
CA TYR A 42 -10.58 -22.49 5.61
C TYR A 42 -9.50 -21.96 4.63
N SER A 43 -8.68 -20.98 5.07
CA SER A 43 -7.63 -20.37 4.23
C SER A 43 -6.26 -21.04 4.39
N ALA A 44 -5.99 -21.61 5.58
CA ALA A 44 -4.69 -22.13 6.00
C ALA A 44 -4.15 -23.32 5.19
N ASN A 45 -5.00 -24.04 4.44
CA ASN A 45 -4.63 -25.29 3.75
C ASN A 45 -4.31 -25.14 2.25
N ARG A 46 -4.17 -23.91 1.75
CA ARG A 46 -3.61 -23.69 0.40
C ARG A 46 -2.09 -23.83 0.46
N PRO A 47 -1.40 -24.28 -0.60
CA PRO A 47 0.07 -24.39 -0.62
C PRO A 47 0.80 -23.10 -0.23
N THR A 48 0.13 -21.97 -0.40
CA THR A 48 0.50 -20.66 0.14
C THR A 48 -0.77 -20.01 0.71
N PRO A 49 -1.10 -20.22 2.00
CA PRO A 49 -2.27 -19.60 2.59
C PRO A 49 -2.09 -18.09 2.56
N ARG A 50 -3.10 -17.37 2.07
CA ARG A 50 -3.06 -15.91 2.13
C ARG A 50 -3.38 -15.52 3.55
N LEU A 51 -2.46 -14.79 4.18
CA LEU A 51 -2.72 -14.12 5.45
C LEU A 51 -3.98 -13.26 5.30
N THR A 52 -4.92 -13.44 6.22
CA THR A 52 -6.09 -12.59 6.36
C THR A 52 -5.71 -11.30 7.09
N VAL A 53 -6.64 -10.34 7.17
CA VAL A 53 -6.41 -9.14 7.98
C VAL A 53 -6.34 -9.50 9.46
N ARG A 54 -7.22 -10.41 9.88
CA ARG A 54 -7.32 -10.93 11.24
C ARG A 54 -6.06 -11.62 11.73
N ASP A 55 -5.35 -12.34 10.86
CA ASP A 55 -4.13 -13.08 11.22
C ASP A 55 -2.99 -12.18 11.75
N GLN A 56 -3.09 -10.87 11.55
CA GLN A 56 -2.15 -9.87 12.05
C GLN A 56 -2.43 -9.46 13.50
N PHE A 57 -3.60 -9.81 14.05
CA PHE A 57 -4.05 -9.34 15.36
C PHE A 57 -4.12 -10.47 16.39
N LYS A 58 -3.83 -10.14 17.64
CA LYS A 58 -4.20 -11.01 18.76
C LYS A 58 -5.68 -10.89 19.03
N VAL A 59 -6.35 -12.04 19.02
CA VAL A 59 -7.79 -12.15 19.27
C VAL A 59 -8.06 -12.37 20.76
N VAL A 60 -9.06 -11.68 21.28
CA VAL A 60 -9.58 -11.85 22.64
C VAL A 60 -11.04 -12.29 22.55
N ASP A 61 -11.32 -13.51 23.01
CA ASP A 61 -12.67 -14.05 23.12
C ASP A 61 -13.33 -13.59 24.42
N LEU A 62 -14.31 -12.69 24.32
CA LEU A 62 -15.05 -12.15 25.46
C LEU A 62 -16.07 -13.14 26.04
N SER A 63 -16.29 -14.29 25.42
CA SER A 63 -17.04 -15.36 26.07
C SER A 63 -16.27 -16.02 27.22
N GLN A 64 -14.95 -15.82 27.28
CA GLN A 64 -14.06 -16.45 28.25
C GLN A 64 -13.36 -15.47 29.20
N ARG A 65 -13.45 -14.16 28.94
CA ARG A 65 -12.70 -13.13 29.67
C ARG A 65 -13.48 -11.83 29.82
N GLU A 66 -13.15 -11.07 30.85
CA GLU A 66 -13.63 -9.70 31.07
C GLU A 66 -13.24 -8.75 29.92
N SER A 67 -14.05 -7.73 29.70
CA SER A 67 -14.02 -6.82 28.54
C SER A 67 -13.14 -5.58 28.69
N GLY A 68 -12.40 -5.46 29.78
CA GLY A 68 -11.57 -4.28 30.05
C GLY A 68 -10.23 -4.26 29.32
N TYR A 69 -9.72 -3.06 29.00
CA TYR A 69 -8.42 -2.88 28.36
C TYR A 69 -7.75 -1.55 28.71
N TRP A 70 -6.42 -1.54 28.63
CA TRP A 70 -5.61 -0.33 28.74
C TRP A 70 -5.27 0.22 27.35
N TYR A 71 -5.18 1.54 27.24
CA TYR A 71 -4.78 2.22 26.02
C TYR A 71 -3.97 3.48 26.30
N GLU A 72 -3.15 3.85 25.34
CA GLU A 72 -2.35 5.07 25.30
C GLU A 72 -3.23 6.26 24.95
N MET A 73 -3.12 7.33 25.74
CA MET A 73 -3.88 8.55 25.54
C MET A 73 -3.21 9.43 24.49
N ASN A 74 -4.02 10.07 23.64
CA ASN A 74 -3.55 11.07 22.67
C ASN A 74 -3.31 12.46 23.31
N SER A 75 -3.08 12.54 24.61
CA SER A 75 -3.06 13.82 25.33
C SER A 75 -1.79 14.62 25.10
N GLU A 76 -1.94 15.95 25.02
CA GLU A 76 -0.85 16.93 25.15
C GLU A 76 -0.25 16.96 26.57
N GLU A 77 -0.83 16.22 27.51
CA GLU A 77 -0.24 15.97 28.82
C GLU A 77 1.02 15.12 28.67
N VAL A 78 2.13 15.80 28.44
CA VAL A 78 3.47 15.24 28.52
C VAL A 78 3.67 14.82 29.98
N VAL A 79 3.78 13.52 30.20
CA VAL A 79 4.27 13.00 31.49
C VAL A 79 5.76 13.33 31.56
N ASP A 80 6.24 13.81 32.71
CA ASP A 80 7.67 14.03 32.94
C ASP A 80 8.43 12.73 32.64
N ALA A 81 9.16 12.72 31.53
CA ALA A 81 9.96 11.59 31.13
C ALA A 81 11.16 11.43 32.07
N ALA A 82 11.63 10.19 32.23
CA ALA A 82 12.84 9.94 33.00
C ALA A 82 14.04 10.69 32.39
N GLU A 83 14.93 11.18 33.24
CA GLU A 83 16.11 11.95 32.84
C GLU A 83 16.98 11.14 31.86
N GLY A 84 17.26 11.72 30.68
CA GLY A 84 18.07 11.10 29.63
C GLY A 84 17.32 10.29 28.57
N VAL A 85 15.99 10.18 28.66
CA VAL A 85 15.12 9.57 27.63
C VAL A 85 13.94 10.47 27.25
N ASP A 86 14.02 11.74 27.63
CA ASP A 86 13.03 12.77 27.40
C ASP A 86 12.77 13.08 25.93
N THR A 87 13.64 12.64 25.02
CA THR A 87 13.44 12.77 23.57
C THR A 87 12.73 11.57 22.93
N LEU A 88 12.50 10.48 23.67
CA LEU A 88 11.90 9.25 23.13
C LEU A 88 10.37 9.31 23.22
N PRO A 89 9.63 9.19 22.09
CA PRO A 89 8.18 9.38 22.05
C PRO A 89 7.37 8.46 22.98
N GLU A 90 7.86 7.24 23.23
CA GLU A 90 7.19 6.22 24.05
C GLU A 90 7.24 6.52 25.55
N PHE A 91 8.21 7.33 26.02
CA PHE A 91 8.35 7.68 27.44
C PHE A 91 7.47 8.85 27.88
N GLN A 92 6.87 9.57 26.93
CA GLN A 92 6.04 10.75 27.20
C GLN A 92 4.54 10.42 27.28
N ARG A 93 4.16 9.14 27.18
CA ARG A 93 2.77 8.72 26.99
C ARG A 93 2.06 8.40 28.30
N ALA A 94 0.84 8.94 28.44
CA ALA A 94 -0.09 8.56 29.48
C ALA A 94 -0.96 7.38 29.06
N PHE A 95 -1.46 6.62 30.03
CA PHE A 95 -2.34 5.47 29.79
C PHE A 95 -3.66 5.62 30.56
N ALA A 96 -4.73 5.15 29.94
CA ALA A 96 -6.06 5.07 30.52
C ALA A 96 -6.60 3.64 30.45
N TYR A 97 -7.61 3.38 31.28
CA TYR A 97 -8.32 2.11 31.32
C TYR A 97 -9.77 2.32 30.87
N ALA A 98 -10.26 1.41 30.04
CA ALA A 98 -11.67 1.29 29.69
C ALA A 98 -12.22 -0.02 30.27
N GLU A 99 -13.32 0.08 31.02
CA GLU A 99 -13.94 -1.08 31.68
C GLU A 99 -14.62 -2.04 30.70
N THR A 100 -15.11 -1.52 29.56
CA THR A 100 -15.87 -2.30 28.59
C THR A 100 -15.47 -2.00 27.15
N VAL A 101 -15.66 -2.99 26.27
CA VAL A 101 -15.49 -2.86 24.82
C VAL A 101 -16.84 -3.03 24.15
N ASP A 102 -17.27 -1.99 23.42
CA ASP A 102 -18.44 -2.08 22.56
C ASP A 102 -18.14 -2.92 21.31
N LEU A 103 -18.85 -4.03 21.16
CA LEU A 103 -18.76 -4.88 19.98
C LEU A 103 -19.80 -4.50 18.92
N TYR A 104 -19.38 -4.45 17.66
CA TYR A 104 -20.26 -4.13 16.54
C TYR A 104 -20.49 -5.34 15.65
N PRO A 105 -21.68 -5.46 15.04
CA PRO A 105 -21.98 -6.60 14.19
C PRO A 105 -21.29 -6.48 12.82
N THR A 106 -20.48 -7.47 12.48
CA THR A 106 -20.03 -7.73 11.11
C THR A 106 -21.00 -8.72 10.47
N ARG A 107 -21.52 -8.38 9.28
CA ARG A 107 -22.60 -9.16 8.63
C ARG A 107 -22.29 -9.44 7.17
N ALA A 108 -22.69 -10.62 6.70
CA ALA A 108 -22.76 -10.93 5.29
C ALA A 108 -23.95 -11.84 5.00
N TRP A 109 -24.43 -11.83 3.76
CA TRP A 109 -25.56 -12.66 3.37
C TRP A 109 -25.40 -13.21 1.95
N ILE A 110 -26.14 -14.29 1.69
CA ILE A 110 -26.32 -14.88 0.36
C ILE A 110 -27.80 -15.13 0.09
N GLY A 111 -28.18 -15.08 -1.18
CA GLY A 111 -29.49 -15.54 -1.63
C GLY A 111 -29.42 -17.03 -1.93
N VAL A 112 -30.37 -17.80 -1.39
CA VAL A 112 -30.48 -19.26 -1.55
C VAL A 112 -31.83 -19.55 -2.19
N HIS A 113 -31.84 -20.23 -3.33
CA HIS A 113 -33.07 -20.65 -3.98
C HIS A 113 -33.76 -21.76 -3.19
N GLU A 114 -35.09 -21.78 -3.13
CA GLU A 114 -35.85 -22.79 -2.39
C GLU A 114 -35.58 -24.23 -2.84
N ALA A 115 -35.21 -24.45 -4.11
CA ALA A 115 -34.84 -25.78 -4.56
C ALA A 115 -33.56 -26.29 -3.89
N MET A 116 -32.63 -25.39 -3.54
CA MET A 116 -31.37 -25.71 -2.88
C MET A 116 -31.57 -26.10 -1.41
N SER A 117 -32.66 -25.69 -0.76
CA SER A 117 -32.95 -26.14 0.60
C SER A 117 -33.32 -27.63 0.65
N ARG A 118 -33.66 -28.26 -0.46
CA ARG A 118 -33.94 -29.70 -0.51
C ARG A 118 -32.68 -30.56 -0.61
N ASP A 119 -31.54 -29.94 -0.88
CA ASP A 119 -30.24 -30.61 -1.04
C ASP A 119 -29.26 -30.07 0.01
N THR A 120 -29.13 -30.79 1.13
CA THR A 120 -28.26 -30.40 2.24
C THR A 120 -26.80 -30.30 1.82
N GLU A 121 -26.33 -31.16 0.93
CA GLU A 121 -24.94 -31.19 0.50
C GLU A 121 -24.63 -30.00 -0.41
N ALA A 122 -25.51 -29.72 -1.38
CA ALA A 122 -25.40 -28.54 -2.23
C ALA A 122 -25.45 -27.25 -1.41
N LEU A 123 -26.38 -27.14 -0.45
CA LEU A 123 -26.49 -25.97 0.43
C LEU A 123 -25.24 -25.79 1.31
N THR A 124 -24.73 -26.88 1.89
CA THR A 124 -23.49 -26.86 2.69
C THR A 124 -22.31 -26.35 1.87
N SER A 125 -22.13 -26.89 0.65
CA SER A 125 -21.08 -26.47 -0.26
C SER A 125 -21.24 -25.00 -0.69
N PHE A 126 -22.47 -24.56 -0.94
CA PHE A 126 -22.76 -23.17 -1.31
C PHE A 126 -22.47 -22.19 -0.18
N ILE A 127 -22.82 -22.53 1.07
CA ILE A 127 -22.49 -21.74 2.26
C ILE A 127 -20.96 -21.61 2.41
N ALA A 128 -20.24 -22.73 2.33
CA ALA A 128 -18.79 -22.75 2.47
C ALA A 128 -18.09 -21.93 1.37
N THR A 129 -18.59 -21.97 0.13
CA THR A 129 -17.95 -21.29 -1.01
C THR A 129 -18.39 -19.84 -1.23
N ARG A 130 -19.54 -19.42 -0.68
CA ARG A 130 -20.09 -18.07 -0.90
C ARG A 130 -20.33 -17.27 0.36
N LEU A 131 -20.96 -17.83 1.39
CA LEU A 131 -21.24 -17.08 2.60
C LEU A 131 -19.97 -16.84 3.41
N VAL A 132 -19.17 -17.88 3.64
CA VAL A 132 -17.94 -17.79 4.43
C VAL A 132 -16.92 -16.80 3.83
N PRO A 133 -16.58 -16.84 2.52
CA PRO A 133 -15.71 -15.82 1.92
C PRO A 133 -16.26 -14.39 1.96
N ARG A 134 -17.59 -14.22 1.89
CA ARG A 134 -18.23 -12.90 2.05
C ARG A 134 -18.13 -12.40 3.48
N LEU A 135 -18.25 -13.27 4.48
CA LEU A 135 -18.02 -12.92 5.89
C LEU A 135 -16.59 -12.44 6.10
N PHE A 136 -15.58 -13.17 5.62
CA PHE A 136 -14.18 -12.72 5.70
C PHE A 136 -13.94 -11.38 5.00
N THR A 137 -14.63 -11.13 3.87
CA THR A 137 -14.54 -9.83 3.19
C THR A 137 -15.19 -8.72 4.01
N ALA A 138 -16.33 -8.98 4.64
CA ALA A 138 -17.01 -8.04 5.52
C ALA A 138 -16.19 -7.74 6.79
N GLU A 139 -15.54 -8.75 7.35
CA GLU A 139 -14.59 -8.63 8.47
C GLU A 139 -13.42 -7.73 8.10
N ASN A 140 -12.72 -8.05 6.99
CA ASN A 140 -11.61 -7.22 6.52
C ASN A 140 -12.05 -5.76 6.30
N HIS A 141 -13.27 -5.54 5.82
CA HIS A 141 -13.83 -4.19 5.69
C HIS A 141 -14.03 -3.54 7.06
N ALA A 142 -14.66 -4.22 8.02
CA ALA A 142 -14.85 -3.70 9.38
C ALA A 142 -13.52 -3.34 10.05
N LEU A 143 -12.49 -4.19 9.91
CA LEU A 143 -11.18 -4.03 10.54
C LEU A 143 -10.31 -2.93 9.89
N LEU A 144 -10.43 -2.70 8.58
CA LEU A 144 -9.57 -1.73 7.86
C LEU A 144 -10.27 -0.43 7.51
N THR A 145 -11.44 -0.48 6.87
CA THR A 145 -12.10 0.67 6.24
C THR A 145 -13.46 1.01 6.83
N GLY A 146 -13.93 0.23 7.81
CA GLY A 146 -15.17 0.50 8.53
C GLY A 146 -15.08 1.79 9.36
N PRO A 147 -16.19 2.24 9.97
CA PRO A 147 -16.22 3.45 10.79
C PRO A 147 -15.15 3.50 11.89
N TYR A 148 -14.71 2.32 12.33
CA TYR A 148 -13.66 2.17 13.31
C TYR A 148 -12.48 1.29 12.85
N GLY A 149 -12.30 1.15 11.54
CA GLY A 149 -11.20 0.41 10.96
C GLY A 149 -9.89 1.20 11.00
N LEU A 150 -8.75 0.51 10.94
CA LEU A 150 -7.42 1.10 11.10
C LEU A 150 -7.15 2.29 10.18
N LEU A 151 -7.54 2.24 8.91
CA LEU A 151 -7.24 3.30 7.94
C LEU A 151 -7.98 4.60 8.27
N ASN A 152 -9.12 4.50 8.95
CA ASN A 152 -9.93 5.66 9.36
C ASN A 152 -9.57 6.15 10.77
N MET A 153 -8.63 5.52 11.48
CA MET A 153 -8.26 5.95 12.82
C MET A 153 -7.39 7.23 12.77
N PRO A 154 -7.85 8.33 13.39
CA PRO A 154 -7.09 9.58 13.40
C PRO A 154 -5.81 9.51 14.25
N SER A 155 -5.79 8.65 15.25
CA SER A 155 -4.64 8.47 16.15
C SER A 155 -3.44 7.77 15.51
N ILE A 156 -3.65 7.09 14.38
CA ILE A 156 -2.57 6.47 13.62
C ILE A 156 -1.94 7.55 12.73
N ALA A 157 -0.67 7.82 12.95
CA ALA A 157 0.09 8.85 12.24
C ALA A 157 0.27 8.49 10.76
N ASN A 158 0.54 9.50 9.93
CA ASN A 158 1.01 9.29 8.57
C ASN A 158 2.54 9.47 8.54
N VAL A 159 3.23 8.66 7.73
CA VAL A 159 4.65 8.87 7.41
C VAL A 159 4.79 10.18 6.62
N GLU A 160 5.69 11.05 7.04
CA GLU A 160 5.90 12.36 6.42
C GLU A 160 6.52 12.26 5.02
N ARG A 161 7.45 11.30 4.85
CA ARG A 161 8.19 11.14 3.61
C ARG A 161 7.44 10.25 2.64
N VAL A 162 7.12 10.82 1.48
CA VAL A 162 6.39 10.15 0.39
C VAL A 162 7.33 9.89 -0.79
N SER A 163 7.31 8.67 -1.31
CA SER A 163 8.03 8.25 -2.54
C SER A 163 7.05 7.72 -3.59
N ARG A 164 7.47 7.66 -4.86
CA ARG A 164 6.73 6.91 -5.90
C ARG A 164 7.03 5.42 -5.86
N ASP A 165 8.18 5.05 -5.30
CA ASP A 165 8.56 3.65 -5.16
C ASP A 165 7.85 3.08 -3.93
N PRO A 166 6.90 2.15 -4.11
CA PRO A 166 6.18 1.54 -3.00
C PRO A 166 7.11 0.81 -2.02
N GLY A 167 8.24 0.30 -2.48
CA GLY A 167 9.25 -0.36 -1.66
C GLY A 167 9.99 0.62 -0.74
N ILE A 168 10.27 1.84 -1.22
CA ILE A 168 10.86 2.88 -0.39
C ILE A 168 9.87 3.35 0.67
N CYS A 169 8.60 3.59 0.31
CA CYS A 169 7.58 3.99 1.29
C CYS A 169 7.38 2.92 2.37
N ALA A 170 7.36 1.63 1.98
CA ALA A 170 7.20 0.52 2.91
C ALA A 170 8.37 0.43 3.92
N LEU A 171 9.61 0.59 3.47
CA LEU A 171 10.79 0.60 4.34
C LEU A 171 10.84 1.85 5.25
N GLU A 172 10.43 3.00 4.75
CA GLU A 172 10.33 4.22 5.56
C GLU A 172 9.26 4.10 6.64
N ALA A 173 8.12 3.49 6.32
CA ALA A 173 7.08 3.17 7.30
C ALA A 173 7.61 2.25 8.40
N CYS A 174 8.39 1.23 8.03
CA CYS A 174 9.05 0.34 8.98
C CYS A 174 9.99 1.12 9.92
N ASN A 175 10.87 1.94 9.36
CA ASN A 175 11.77 2.79 10.14
C ASN A 175 10.98 3.74 11.05
N THR A 176 9.89 4.32 10.58
CA THR A 176 9.07 5.24 11.39
C THR A 176 8.48 4.55 12.62
N VAL A 177 7.95 3.33 12.47
CA VAL A 177 7.45 2.51 13.59
C VAL A 177 8.57 2.18 14.59
N GLU A 178 9.76 1.86 14.10
CA GLU A 178 10.91 1.55 14.96
C GLU A 178 11.43 2.78 15.71
N GLN A 179 11.46 3.95 15.07
CA GLN A 179 11.81 5.22 15.73
C GLN A 179 10.77 5.68 16.77
N GLN A 180 9.59 5.06 16.76
CA GLN A 180 8.51 5.31 17.72
C GLN A 180 8.52 4.31 18.89
N GLY A 181 9.51 3.42 18.97
CA GLY A 181 9.68 2.46 20.07
C GLY A 181 8.90 1.15 19.91
N ALA A 182 8.35 0.88 18.71
CA ALA A 182 7.66 -0.37 18.38
C ALA A 182 8.47 -1.25 17.41
N THR A 183 8.09 -2.51 17.23
CA THR A 183 8.77 -3.42 16.28
C THR A 183 7.95 -3.58 15.01
N THR A 184 8.59 -3.65 13.86
CA THR A 184 7.89 -3.95 12.61
C THR A 184 7.39 -5.39 12.60
N GLY A 185 6.15 -5.62 12.13
CA GLY A 185 5.50 -6.91 12.35
C GLY A 185 4.42 -7.28 11.34
N GLY A 186 3.65 -6.30 10.88
CA GLY A 186 2.60 -6.53 9.90
C GLY A 186 2.38 -5.34 8.98
N MET A 187 2.15 -5.65 7.71
CA MET A 187 1.88 -4.66 6.68
C MET A 187 0.57 -4.98 5.96
N PHE A 188 -0.30 -3.99 5.78
CA PHE A 188 -1.45 -4.09 4.88
C PHE A 188 -1.19 -3.30 3.59
N LEU A 189 -1.31 -3.98 2.45
CA LEU A 189 -1.09 -3.39 1.14
C LEU A 189 -2.20 -3.72 0.15
N ASN A 190 -2.45 -2.78 -0.76
CA ASN A 190 -3.19 -3.09 -1.97
C ASN A 190 -2.39 -4.11 -2.82
N PRO A 191 -3.04 -5.15 -3.40
CA PRO A 191 -2.36 -6.12 -4.26
C PRO A 191 -1.60 -5.49 -5.42
N ARG A 192 -2.09 -4.38 -5.98
CA ARG A 192 -1.38 -3.64 -7.05
C ARG A 192 -0.03 -3.14 -6.56
N ASN A 193 0.00 -2.45 -5.42
CA ASN A 193 1.24 -1.92 -4.83
C ASN A 193 2.22 -3.04 -4.50
N TYR A 194 1.73 -4.15 -3.92
CA TYR A 194 2.54 -5.33 -3.63
C TYR A 194 3.22 -5.88 -4.89
N TRP A 195 2.46 -6.11 -5.96
CA TRP A 195 3.04 -6.66 -7.19
C TRP A 195 3.97 -5.67 -7.89
N THR A 196 3.71 -4.36 -7.79
CA THR A 196 4.68 -3.34 -8.20
C THR A 196 5.99 -3.50 -7.42
N MET A 197 5.94 -3.62 -6.08
CA MET A 197 7.14 -3.82 -5.27
C MET A 197 7.92 -5.07 -5.68
N VAL A 198 7.23 -6.19 -5.95
CA VAL A 198 7.85 -7.44 -6.44
C VAL A 198 8.55 -7.22 -7.79
N GLN A 199 7.98 -6.40 -8.67
CA GLN A 199 8.52 -6.14 -10.00
C GLN A 199 9.67 -5.13 -9.99
N THR A 200 9.59 -4.08 -9.16
CA THR A 200 10.48 -2.91 -9.24
C THR A 200 11.56 -2.88 -8.17
N SER A 201 11.49 -3.73 -7.15
CA SER A 201 12.39 -3.67 -6.01
C SER A 201 12.59 -5.05 -5.35
N ASP A 202 13.57 -5.11 -4.44
CA ASP A 202 13.77 -6.27 -3.56
C ASP A 202 13.09 -6.09 -2.20
N ALA A 203 12.21 -5.09 -2.05
CA ALA A 203 11.64 -4.69 -0.78
C ALA A 203 10.80 -5.80 -0.14
N VAL A 204 9.98 -6.51 -0.92
CA VAL A 204 9.13 -7.61 -0.40
C VAL A 204 9.98 -8.68 0.27
N ARG A 205 11.03 -9.16 -0.42
CA ARG A 205 11.92 -10.19 0.12
C ARG A 205 12.62 -9.71 1.39
N LYS A 206 13.08 -8.47 1.42
CA LYS A 206 13.74 -7.88 2.59
C LYS A 206 12.81 -7.79 3.79
N LEU A 207 11.60 -7.25 3.59
CA LEU A 207 10.56 -7.12 4.62
C LEU A 207 10.16 -8.49 5.18
N GLU A 208 9.89 -9.47 4.31
CA GLU A 208 9.53 -10.82 4.76
C GLU A 208 10.70 -11.49 5.50
N SER A 209 11.96 -11.27 5.05
CA SER A 209 13.15 -11.80 5.74
C SER A 209 13.45 -11.13 7.08
N SER A 210 12.96 -9.90 7.31
CA SER A 210 13.05 -9.20 8.59
C SER A 210 11.88 -9.52 9.53
N GLY A 211 10.94 -10.38 9.10
CA GLY A 211 9.81 -10.83 9.92
C GLY A 211 8.51 -10.08 9.69
N VAL A 212 8.46 -9.13 8.75
CA VAL A 212 7.22 -8.38 8.43
C VAL A 212 6.27 -9.28 7.65
N ARG A 213 5.06 -9.45 8.19
CA ARG A 213 3.99 -10.21 7.55
C ARG A 213 3.15 -9.33 6.64
N ILE A 214 3.18 -9.56 5.34
CA ILE A 214 2.44 -8.74 4.37
C ILE A 214 1.07 -9.34 4.04
N THR A 215 0.00 -8.68 4.47
CA THR A 215 -1.38 -8.99 4.11
C THR A 215 -1.84 -8.14 2.92
N ARG A 216 -2.30 -8.80 1.85
CA ARG A 216 -2.74 -8.14 0.61
C ARG A 216 -4.26 -8.07 0.53
N THR A 217 -4.82 -6.89 0.41
CA THR A 217 -6.28 -6.70 0.32
C THR A 217 -6.67 -5.49 -0.53
N ARG A 218 -7.73 -5.64 -1.32
CA ARG A 218 -8.28 -4.57 -2.18
C ARG A 218 -8.96 -3.46 -1.38
N LEU A 219 -9.14 -3.66 -0.07
CA LEU A 219 -9.75 -2.68 0.82
C LEU A 219 -8.76 -1.58 1.21
N VAL A 220 -7.45 -1.85 1.19
CA VAL A 220 -6.45 -0.78 1.27
C VAL A 220 -6.47 -0.03 -0.06
N PRO A 221 -6.65 1.31 -0.07
CA PRO A 221 -6.62 2.10 -1.29
C PRO A 221 -5.33 1.89 -2.08
N GLU A 222 -5.43 2.03 -3.41
CA GLU A 222 -4.22 2.07 -4.23
C GLU A 222 -3.32 3.22 -3.77
N ASN A 223 -2.01 3.04 -3.83
CA ASN A 223 -1.03 4.02 -3.35
C ASN A 223 -1.06 4.33 -1.85
N GLN A 224 -1.74 3.50 -1.04
CA GLN A 224 -1.65 3.57 0.42
C GLN A 224 -1.20 2.23 1.00
N GLY A 225 -0.74 2.30 2.25
CA GLY A 225 -0.45 1.15 3.08
C GLY A 225 -0.48 1.55 4.55
N ILE A 226 -0.43 0.55 5.40
CA ILE A 226 -0.25 0.72 6.84
C ILE A 226 0.73 -0.35 7.31
N GLU A 227 1.67 0.07 8.15
CA GLU A 227 2.68 -0.77 8.80
C GLU A 227 2.51 -0.64 10.31
N GLY A 228 2.77 -1.72 11.05
CA GLY A 228 2.81 -1.62 12.51
C GLY A 228 3.11 -2.91 13.24
N ASP A 229 3.38 -2.74 14.54
CA ASP A 229 3.38 -3.82 15.53
C ASP A 229 1.94 -4.09 15.96
N PHE A 230 1.20 -4.82 15.13
CA PHE A 230 -0.19 -5.14 15.44
C PHE A 230 -0.34 -6.10 16.64
N ASP A 231 0.71 -6.88 16.95
CA ASP A 231 0.75 -7.79 18.09
C ASP A 231 0.95 -7.07 19.42
N LEU A 232 1.60 -5.90 19.41
CA LEU A 232 1.71 -5.00 20.55
C LEU A 232 0.52 -4.04 20.61
N GLY A 233 0.29 -3.28 19.54
CA GLY A 233 -0.54 -2.08 19.58
C GLY A 233 -2.02 -2.29 19.37
N THR A 234 -2.47 -3.49 19.00
CA THR A 234 -3.88 -3.75 18.71
C THR A 234 -4.41 -5.04 19.32
N ARG A 235 -5.73 -5.09 19.54
CA ARG A 235 -6.46 -6.29 19.99
C ARG A 235 -7.78 -6.40 19.26
N LEU A 236 -8.08 -7.58 18.73
CA LEU A 236 -9.38 -7.89 18.14
C LEU A 236 -10.25 -8.59 19.17
N PHE A 237 -11.24 -7.88 19.71
CA PHE A 237 -12.22 -8.44 20.62
C PHE A 237 -13.37 -9.06 19.83
N GLU A 238 -13.81 -10.24 20.24
CA GLU A 238 -14.98 -10.90 19.66
C GLU A 238 -15.92 -11.48 20.71
N ALA A 239 -17.19 -11.64 20.35
CA ALA A 239 -18.21 -12.20 21.25
C ALA A 239 -18.14 -13.72 21.42
N GLY A 240 -17.31 -14.42 20.63
CA GLY A 240 -17.22 -15.89 20.66
C GLY A 240 -18.42 -16.63 20.03
N CYS A 241 -19.40 -15.91 19.47
CA CYS A 241 -20.61 -16.49 18.87
C CYS A 241 -20.99 -15.84 17.55
N ALA A 242 -21.66 -16.63 16.71
CA ALA A 242 -22.20 -16.20 15.43
C ALA A 242 -23.72 -16.45 15.40
N THR A 243 -24.43 -15.53 14.76
CA THR A 243 -25.88 -15.60 14.58
C THR A 243 -26.19 -15.68 13.09
N VAL A 244 -27.07 -16.61 12.73
CA VAL A 244 -27.58 -16.77 11.38
C VAL A 244 -29.07 -16.46 11.37
N LYS A 245 -29.50 -15.59 10.47
CA LYS A 245 -30.90 -15.24 10.24
C LYS A 245 -31.30 -15.71 8.86
N ILE A 246 -32.45 -16.34 8.78
CA ILE A 246 -33.08 -16.73 7.52
C ILE A 246 -34.33 -15.85 7.35
N GLY A 247 -34.55 -15.35 6.15
CA GLY A 247 -35.78 -14.65 5.80
C GLY A 247 -36.04 -14.68 4.31
N GLU A 248 -37.24 -14.33 3.86
CA GLU A 248 -37.55 -14.23 2.43
C GLU A 248 -36.85 -12.98 1.82
N ALA A 249 -36.12 -13.18 0.73
CA ALA A 249 -35.44 -12.11 -0.01
C ALA A 249 -36.22 -11.66 -1.25
N GLY A 250 -37.07 -12.53 -1.80
CA GLY A 250 -37.85 -12.28 -3.00
C GLY A 250 -38.08 -13.56 -3.83
N LYS A 251 -38.33 -13.40 -5.13
CA LYS A 251 -38.58 -14.50 -6.07
C LYS A 251 -37.54 -14.55 -7.18
N ALA A 252 -37.17 -15.75 -7.60
CA ALA A 252 -36.35 -16.02 -8.76
C ALA A 252 -37.16 -15.90 -10.06
N THR A 253 -36.45 -15.92 -11.20
CA THR A 253 -37.06 -15.77 -12.54
C THR A 253 -37.97 -16.92 -12.92
N ASP A 254 -37.76 -18.11 -12.35
CA ASP A 254 -38.61 -19.30 -12.51
C ASP A 254 -39.82 -19.31 -11.55
N GLY A 255 -39.99 -18.25 -10.76
CA GLY A 255 -41.07 -18.11 -9.78
C GLY A 255 -40.79 -18.74 -8.41
N GLY A 256 -39.66 -19.44 -8.24
CA GLY A 256 -39.26 -20.02 -6.96
C GLY A 256 -38.87 -18.94 -5.94
N ARG A 257 -39.00 -19.25 -4.63
CA ARG A 257 -38.60 -18.31 -3.58
C ARG A 257 -37.09 -18.25 -3.42
N ILE A 258 -36.59 -17.07 -3.09
CA ILE A 258 -35.20 -16.83 -2.67
C ILE A 258 -35.21 -16.48 -1.20
N TYR A 259 -34.45 -17.23 -0.40
CA TYR A 259 -34.21 -16.94 1.00
C TYR A 259 -32.90 -16.17 1.17
N ARG A 260 -32.90 -15.14 2.00
CA ARG A 260 -31.71 -14.48 2.52
C ARG A 260 -31.19 -15.31 3.68
N LEU A 261 -30.00 -15.87 3.50
CA LEU A 261 -29.24 -16.46 4.59
C LEU A 261 -28.18 -15.42 5.02
N GLU A 262 -28.42 -14.75 6.13
CA GLU A 262 -27.52 -13.76 6.72
C GLU A 262 -26.77 -14.38 7.89
N ALA A 263 -25.45 -14.27 7.91
CA ALA A 263 -24.63 -14.59 9.06
C ALA A 263 -24.01 -13.31 9.62
N SER A 264 -23.88 -13.28 10.94
CA SER A 264 -23.30 -12.15 11.66
C SER A 264 -22.55 -12.60 12.91
N PHE A 265 -21.54 -11.84 13.29
CA PHE A 265 -20.80 -12.00 14.54
C PHE A 265 -20.48 -10.60 15.05
N LYS A 266 -20.17 -10.48 16.33
CA LYS A 266 -19.87 -9.18 16.95
C LYS A 266 -18.40 -9.11 17.30
N GLU A 267 -17.75 -8.04 16.87
CA GLU A 267 -16.33 -7.83 17.07
C GLU A 267 -15.97 -6.35 17.17
N ARG A 268 -14.75 -6.09 17.63
CA ARG A 268 -14.15 -4.75 17.69
C ARG A 268 -12.64 -4.85 17.65
N LEU A 269 -12.02 -4.20 16.66
CA LEU A 269 -10.59 -3.91 16.73
C LEU A 269 -10.36 -2.69 17.61
N VAL A 270 -9.49 -2.82 18.60
CA VAL A 270 -9.05 -1.75 19.48
C VAL A 270 -7.58 -1.49 19.23
N VAL A 271 -7.21 -0.21 19.10
CA VAL A 271 -5.81 0.23 19.02
C VAL A 271 -5.44 0.81 20.37
N SER A 272 -4.69 0.03 21.14
CA SER A 272 -4.21 0.40 22.47
C SER A 272 -2.94 1.23 22.44
N VAL A 273 -2.09 1.06 21.43
CA VAL A 273 -0.82 1.79 21.31
C VAL A 273 -0.76 2.34 19.88
N PRO A 274 -1.34 3.52 19.60
CA PRO A 274 -1.44 4.06 18.25
C PRO A 274 -0.08 4.34 17.62
N ILE A 275 0.92 4.68 18.44
CA ILE A 275 2.29 4.94 17.99
C ILE A 275 2.99 3.68 17.44
N ALA A 276 2.43 2.49 17.68
CA ALA A 276 2.95 1.25 17.13
C ALA A 276 2.50 1.00 15.67
N ALA A 277 1.80 1.93 15.04
CA ALA A 277 1.37 1.81 13.65
C ALA A 277 1.44 3.15 12.91
N VAL A 278 1.73 3.09 11.61
CA VAL A 278 1.77 4.25 10.72
C VAL A 278 1.11 3.96 9.39
N LYS A 279 0.37 4.93 8.89
CA LYS A 279 -0.13 4.95 7.50
C LYS A 279 0.94 5.55 6.62
N PHE A 280 1.09 5.03 5.41
CA PHE A 280 1.97 5.64 4.42
C PHE A 280 1.26 5.75 3.08
N GLU A 281 1.58 6.82 2.37
CA GLU A 281 1.09 7.07 1.02
C GLU A 281 2.25 7.00 0.03
N MET A 282 1.90 6.69 -1.21
CA MET A 282 2.80 6.71 -2.35
C MET A 282 2.39 7.89 -3.23
N SER A 283 3.36 8.68 -3.66
CA SER A 283 3.09 9.88 -4.45
C SER A 283 2.54 9.47 -5.81
N GLN A 284 1.28 9.83 -6.09
CA GLN A 284 0.68 9.68 -7.43
C GLN A 284 1.07 10.82 -8.36
N THR A 285 1.43 11.97 -7.81
CA THR A 285 1.82 13.13 -8.58
C THR A 285 3.24 12.91 -9.09
N GLY A 286 3.39 12.94 -10.42
CA GLY A 286 4.67 13.22 -11.04
C GLY A 286 5.19 14.52 -10.43
N THR A 287 6.05 14.43 -9.42
CA THR A 287 6.60 15.55 -8.66
C THR A 287 6.82 16.70 -9.62
N THR A 288 6.01 17.73 -9.44
CA THR A 288 6.17 18.99 -10.14
C THR A 288 7.60 19.50 -10.01
N GLU A 289 8.37 19.09 -8.99
CA GLU A 289 9.80 19.33 -8.86
C GLU A 289 10.69 18.66 -9.91
N GLU A 290 10.51 17.38 -10.22
CA GLU A 290 11.31 16.71 -11.28
C GLU A 290 11.04 17.37 -12.64
N HIS A 291 9.77 17.60 -12.96
CA HIS A 291 9.40 18.35 -14.16
C HIS A 291 9.89 19.80 -14.10
N ARG A 292 9.79 20.50 -12.97
CA ARG A 292 10.27 21.89 -12.79
C ARG A 292 11.77 21.98 -12.95
N ASN A 293 12.53 20.99 -12.48
CA ASN A 293 13.97 20.93 -12.66
C ASN A 293 14.31 20.68 -14.14
N VAL A 294 13.63 19.75 -14.80
CA VAL A 294 13.81 19.50 -16.23
C VAL A 294 13.46 20.74 -17.06
N PHE A 295 12.30 21.37 -16.83
CA PHE A 295 11.89 22.61 -17.48
C PHE A 295 12.82 23.78 -17.17
N PHE A 296 13.34 23.87 -15.95
CA PHE A 296 14.34 24.87 -15.56
C PHE A 296 15.64 24.68 -16.36
N TYR A 297 16.18 23.47 -16.44
CA TYR A 297 17.40 23.21 -17.22
C TYR A 297 17.21 23.44 -18.72
N TYR A 298 16.08 23.01 -19.29
CA TYR A 298 15.75 23.33 -20.69
C TYR A 298 15.56 24.84 -20.90
N GLY A 299 14.96 25.54 -19.94
CA GLY A 299 14.81 27.00 -19.98
C GLY A 299 16.17 27.73 -19.95
N VAL A 300 17.07 27.32 -19.07
CA VAL A 300 18.44 27.86 -18.99
C VAL A 300 19.24 27.54 -20.26
N LEU A 301 19.06 26.36 -20.84
CA LEU A 301 19.70 25.98 -22.10
C LEU A 301 19.20 26.84 -23.27
N MET A 302 17.87 27.04 -23.38
CA MET A 302 17.26 27.89 -24.40
C MET A 302 17.69 29.36 -24.24
N ALA A 303 17.79 29.85 -23.00
CA ALA A 303 18.31 31.18 -22.72
C ALA A 303 19.78 31.33 -23.14
N GLY A 304 20.62 30.32 -22.84
CA GLY A 304 22.01 30.27 -23.31
C GLY A 304 22.11 30.30 -24.84
N GLY A 305 21.29 29.53 -25.54
CA GLY A 305 21.20 29.55 -27.00
C GLY A 305 20.74 30.89 -27.57
N ALA A 306 19.78 31.56 -26.91
CA ALA A 306 19.33 32.89 -27.30
C ALA A 306 20.41 33.97 -27.10
N PHE A 307 21.18 33.91 -26.01
CA PHE A 307 22.34 34.80 -25.81
C PHE A 307 23.41 34.60 -26.89
N ILE A 308 23.63 33.36 -27.34
CA ILE A 308 24.52 33.07 -28.49
C ILE A 308 23.93 33.58 -29.81
N ALA A 309 22.61 33.70 -29.95
CA ALA A 309 22.02 34.21 -31.18
C ALA A 309 22.03 35.75 -31.29
N LEU A 310 22.00 36.46 -30.17
CA LEU A 310 21.88 37.93 -30.09
C LEU A 310 23.23 38.64 -29.87
N GLN A 311 24.33 38.06 -30.35
CA GLN A 311 25.69 38.47 -30.01
C GLN A 311 26.09 39.87 -30.50
N ASP A 312 26.05 40.86 -29.60
CA ASP A 312 26.62 42.20 -29.84
C ASP A 312 27.64 42.64 -28.78
N ASN A 313 27.87 41.86 -27.71
CA ASN A 313 28.77 42.24 -26.61
C ASN A 313 29.39 41.03 -25.89
N ALA A 314 30.66 41.13 -25.49
CA ALA A 314 31.42 40.12 -24.75
C ALA A 314 30.73 39.66 -23.45
N LEU A 315 29.98 40.54 -22.78
CA LEU A 315 29.20 40.17 -21.59
C LEU A 315 28.10 39.13 -21.89
N VAL A 316 27.49 39.18 -23.08
CA VAL A 316 26.43 38.23 -23.48
C VAL A 316 27.00 36.83 -23.71
N LEU A 317 28.22 36.74 -24.26
CA LEU A 317 28.94 35.47 -24.42
C LEU A 317 29.34 34.84 -23.08
N GLN A 318 29.72 35.66 -22.09
CA GLN A 318 30.02 35.17 -20.73
C GLN A 318 28.76 34.62 -20.05
N LEU A 319 27.61 35.30 -20.18
CA LEU A 319 26.33 34.80 -19.65
C LEU A 319 25.89 33.51 -20.34
N ALA A 320 26.07 33.40 -21.66
CA ALA A 320 25.83 32.15 -22.39
C ALA A 320 26.71 30.99 -21.91
N ALA A 321 27.99 31.26 -21.63
CA ALA A 321 28.91 30.27 -21.09
C ALA A 321 28.51 29.81 -19.68
N ILE A 322 28.05 30.73 -18.82
CA ILE A 322 27.53 30.41 -17.47
C ILE A 322 26.26 29.55 -17.57
N CYS A 323 25.29 29.95 -18.40
CA CYS A 323 24.07 29.16 -18.63
C CYS A 323 24.39 27.76 -19.15
N SER A 324 25.31 27.66 -20.11
CA SER A 324 25.75 26.37 -20.66
C SER A 324 26.43 25.52 -19.58
N GLY A 325 27.32 26.12 -18.76
CA GLY A 325 28.01 25.44 -17.67
C GLY A 325 27.06 24.93 -16.57
N LEU A 326 26.02 25.70 -16.22
CA LEU A 326 24.99 25.30 -15.26
C LEU A 326 24.17 24.09 -15.74
N VAL A 327 23.79 24.08 -17.02
CA VAL A 327 23.08 22.94 -17.62
C VAL A 327 23.99 21.72 -17.74
N PHE A 328 25.26 21.92 -18.11
CA PHE A 328 26.24 20.84 -18.17
C PHE A 328 26.43 20.20 -16.81
N TYR A 329 26.67 20.98 -15.74
CA TYR A 329 26.83 20.41 -14.40
C TYR A 329 25.61 19.60 -13.95
N ALA A 330 24.40 20.03 -14.28
CA ALA A 330 23.18 19.30 -13.97
C ALA A 330 23.09 17.96 -14.72
N VAL A 331 23.34 17.95 -16.04
CA VAL A 331 23.34 16.73 -16.86
C VAL A 331 24.46 15.77 -16.42
N TYR A 332 25.64 16.30 -16.10
CA TYR A 332 26.80 15.54 -15.64
C TYR A 332 26.70 15.07 -14.20
N GLY A 333 25.85 15.67 -13.36
CA GLY A 333 25.54 15.14 -12.03
C GLY A 333 24.47 14.05 -12.09
N LEU A 334 23.45 14.23 -12.93
CA LEU A 334 22.32 13.31 -13.06
C LEU A 334 22.69 11.98 -13.71
N ILE A 335 23.58 11.96 -14.71
CA ILE A 335 24.00 10.72 -15.39
C ILE A 335 24.74 9.77 -14.44
N PRO A 336 25.83 10.17 -13.73
CA PRO A 336 26.45 9.32 -12.73
C PRO A 336 25.53 8.98 -11.56
N ALA A 337 24.68 9.90 -11.10
CA ALA A 337 23.69 9.59 -10.06
C ALA A 337 22.70 8.50 -10.53
N TYR A 338 22.22 8.58 -11.77
CA TYR A 338 21.34 7.59 -12.37
C TYR A 338 22.04 6.24 -12.61
N ILE A 339 23.26 6.26 -13.17
CA ILE A 339 24.09 5.05 -13.37
C ILE A 339 24.36 4.38 -12.02
N SER A 340 24.68 5.15 -10.98
CA SER A 340 24.93 4.60 -9.63
C SER A 340 23.69 3.95 -8.99
N LYS A 341 22.48 4.36 -9.41
CA LYS A 341 21.22 3.79 -8.93
C LYS A 341 20.75 2.58 -9.73
N THR A 342 21.16 2.45 -11.00
CA THR A 342 20.60 1.47 -11.94
C THR A 342 21.58 0.39 -12.39
N ALA A 343 22.88 0.65 -12.35
CA ALA A 343 23.92 -0.31 -12.72
C ALA A 343 24.57 -0.93 -11.48
N THR A 344 24.96 -2.21 -11.58
CA THR A 344 25.78 -2.85 -10.56
C THR A 344 27.14 -2.14 -10.44
N PRO A 345 27.81 -2.15 -9.26
CA PRO A 345 29.07 -1.44 -9.06
C PRO A 345 30.15 -1.79 -10.10
N GLU A 346 30.20 -3.06 -10.51
CA GLU A 346 31.12 -3.57 -11.54
C GLU A 346 30.86 -2.95 -12.92
N ASN A 347 29.58 -2.75 -13.28
CA ASN A 347 29.20 -2.19 -14.58
C ASN A 347 29.17 -0.65 -14.58
N ALA A 348 28.85 -0.03 -13.45
CA ALA A 348 28.73 1.42 -13.31
C ALA A 348 30.01 2.17 -13.73
N MET A 349 31.17 1.65 -13.33
CA MET A 349 32.46 2.25 -13.68
C MET A 349 32.72 2.19 -15.20
N SER A 350 32.41 1.06 -15.85
CA SER A 350 32.58 0.90 -17.29
C SER A 350 31.65 1.80 -18.11
N ILE A 351 30.37 1.89 -17.70
CA ILE A 351 29.37 2.74 -18.34
C ILE A 351 29.77 4.20 -18.20
N PHE A 352 30.24 4.60 -17.02
CA PHE A 352 30.71 5.96 -16.78
C PHE A 352 31.95 6.31 -17.62
N ALA A 353 32.91 5.38 -17.74
CA ALA A 353 34.10 5.58 -18.58
C ALA A 353 33.75 5.73 -20.06
N ILE A 354 32.88 4.85 -20.58
CA ILE A 354 32.43 4.89 -21.99
C ILE A 354 31.67 6.20 -22.27
N ALA A 355 30.74 6.58 -21.39
CA ALA A 355 29.97 7.81 -21.56
C ALA A 355 30.87 9.05 -21.66
N ASN A 356 31.89 9.16 -20.81
CA ASN A 356 32.84 10.28 -20.83
C ASN A 356 33.69 10.33 -22.12
N VAL A 357 34.09 9.17 -22.66
CA VAL A 357 34.84 9.09 -23.92
C VAL A 357 33.97 9.56 -25.10
N PHE A 358 32.75 9.04 -25.21
CA PHE A 358 31.83 9.44 -26.30
C PHE A 358 31.46 10.92 -26.22
N LEU A 359 31.39 11.47 -25.02
CA LEU A 359 31.06 12.86 -24.79
C LEU A 359 32.20 13.82 -25.18
N GLY A 360 33.44 13.46 -24.83
CA GLY A 360 34.62 14.15 -25.35
C GLY A 360 34.67 14.10 -26.87
N PHE A 361 34.42 12.92 -27.44
CA PHE A 361 34.36 12.73 -28.90
C PHE A 361 33.28 13.60 -29.56
N CYS A 362 32.04 13.60 -29.05
CA CYS A 362 30.94 14.40 -29.58
C CYS A 362 31.22 15.91 -29.47
N THR A 363 31.87 16.35 -28.39
CA THR A 363 32.23 17.76 -28.20
C THR A 363 33.32 18.19 -29.18
N THR A 364 34.38 17.39 -29.34
CA THR A 364 35.43 17.65 -30.32
C THR A 364 34.89 17.60 -31.74
N PHE A 365 34.03 16.63 -32.06
CA PHE A 365 33.40 16.49 -33.36
C PHE A 365 32.44 17.65 -33.66
N GLY A 366 31.64 18.08 -32.67
CA GLY A 366 30.75 19.24 -32.79
C GLY A 366 31.51 20.54 -33.03
N ASN A 367 32.61 20.77 -32.30
CA ASN A 367 33.46 21.94 -32.50
C ASN A 367 34.17 21.90 -33.86
N PHE A 368 34.67 20.73 -34.27
CA PHE A 368 35.31 20.55 -35.57
C PHE A 368 34.34 20.80 -36.73
N THR A 369 33.16 20.16 -36.68
CA THR A 369 32.12 20.32 -37.72
C THR A 369 31.55 21.73 -37.73
N GLY A 370 31.31 22.34 -36.57
CA GLY A 370 30.86 23.72 -36.45
C GLY A 370 31.87 24.71 -37.05
N GLY A 371 33.15 24.57 -36.70
CA GLY A 371 34.22 25.41 -37.27
C GLY A 371 34.40 25.20 -38.78
N HIS A 372 34.30 23.96 -39.25
CA HIS A 372 34.40 23.65 -40.67
C HIS A 372 33.22 24.23 -41.47
N LEU A 373 31.99 24.05 -40.97
CA LEU A 373 30.79 24.64 -41.56
C LEU A 373 30.87 26.17 -41.60
N GLN A 374 31.30 26.80 -40.50
CA GLN A 374 31.44 28.26 -40.41
C GLN A 374 32.41 28.81 -41.46
N ASN A 375 33.55 28.12 -41.67
CA ASN A 375 34.52 28.47 -42.70
C ASN A 375 34.00 28.23 -44.13
N SER A 376 33.21 27.18 -44.36
CA SER A 376 32.74 26.84 -45.71
C SER A 376 31.53 27.64 -46.19
N VAL A 377 30.64 28.07 -45.29
CA VAL A 377 29.33 28.62 -45.67
C VAL A 377 29.20 30.13 -45.35
N GLY A 378 30.08 30.66 -44.50
CA GLY A 378 30.05 32.04 -44.00
C GLY A 378 28.99 32.25 -42.92
N SER A 379 29.36 32.97 -41.85
CA SER A 379 28.55 33.18 -40.62
C SER A 379 27.05 33.46 -40.81
N PRO A 380 26.60 34.30 -41.78
CA PRO A 380 25.18 34.65 -41.88
C PRO A 380 24.27 33.53 -42.41
N LYS A 381 24.81 32.56 -43.16
CA LYS A 381 24.00 31.55 -43.88
C LYS A 381 23.72 30.29 -43.06
N ILE A 382 24.53 29.99 -42.05
CA ILE A 382 24.32 28.86 -41.13
C ILE A 382 23.07 29.07 -40.27
N PHE A 383 22.83 30.29 -39.81
CA PHE A 383 21.64 30.62 -39.03
C PHE A 383 20.34 30.45 -39.83
N THR A 384 20.36 30.76 -41.13
CA THR A 384 19.20 30.56 -42.03
C THR A 384 18.93 29.09 -42.34
N LEU A 385 19.97 28.25 -42.29
CA LEU A 385 19.88 26.80 -42.56
C LEU A 385 19.38 26.05 -41.31
N LEU A 386 19.86 26.43 -40.13
CA LEU A 386 19.40 25.89 -38.85
C LEU A 386 17.97 26.34 -38.50
N SER A 387 17.59 27.59 -38.80
CA SER A 387 16.21 28.06 -38.60
C SER A 387 15.18 27.45 -39.55
N ARG A 388 15.63 26.85 -40.68
CA ARG A 388 14.79 26.08 -41.60
C ARG A 388 14.70 24.60 -41.25
N ALA A 389 15.64 24.05 -40.49
CA ALA A 389 15.64 22.65 -40.05
C ALA A 389 14.81 22.42 -38.77
N SER A 390 14.50 23.46 -38.01
CA SER A 390 13.74 23.39 -36.76
C SER A 390 12.30 22.86 -36.84
N PRO A 391 11.55 22.95 -37.97
CA PRO A 391 10.25 22.27 -38.10
C PRO A 391 10.38 20.74 -38.19
N LEU A 392 11.50 20.20 -38.68
CA LEU A 392 11.71 18.76 -38.85
C LEU A 392 11.99 18.05 -37.51
N LEU A 393 12.53 18.77 -36.52
CA LEU A 393 12.75 18.25 -35.16
C LEU A 393 11.45 18.16 -34.33
N ARG A 394 10.34 18.76 -34.77
CA ARG A 394 9.02 18.59 -34.13
C ARG A 394 8.36 17.24 -34.43
N PHE A 395 8.84 16.47 -35.40
CA PHE A 395 8.30 15.15 -35.74
C PHE A 395 8.92 13.99 -34.94
N ALA A 396 9.98 14.23 -34.16
CA ALA A 396 10.64 13.20 -33.34
C ALA A 396 10.12 13.14 -31.89
N SER A 397 9.04 13.86 -31.58
CA SER A 397 8.41 13.92 -30.25
C SER A 397 6.89 13.74 -30.34
N CYS A 398 6.48 12.64 -30.98
CA CYS A 398 5.18 11.98 -30.76
C CYS A 398 5.43 10.60 -30.18
#